data_AF-A0A257U6S0-F1
#
_entry.id   AF-A0A257U6S0-F1
#
_cell.length_a   1.000
_cell.length_b   1.000
_cell.length_c   1.000
_cell.angle_alpha   90.00
_cell.angle_beta   90.00
_cell.angle_gamma   90.00
#
_symmetry.space_group_name_H-M   'P 1'
#
loop_
_entity.id
_entity.type
_entity.pdbx_description
1 polymer ?
#
loop_
_entity_poly.entity_id
_entity_poly.type
_entity_poly.pdbx_seq_one_letter_code
_entity_poly.pdbx_strand_id
1 'polypeptide(L)' 'MSVQVMDGTLGWRAQAPFEVIVVSAAAPAIPKALVEQLTDGGRLVIPIGELRRQELVR' A
#
# COMPACT_ATOMS: atom_id res chain seq x y z
N MET A 1 -16.72 -1.32 9.55
CA MET A 1 -15.74 -0.49 8.82
C MET A 1 -14.83 0.14 9.86
N SER A 2 -13.55 -0.21 9.86
CA SER A 2 -12.55 0.36 10.76
C SER A 2 -11.78 1.46 10.04
N VAL A 3 -11.43 2.53 10.76
CA VAL A 3 -10.64 3.65 10.24
C VAL A 3 -9.56 3.96 11.27
N GLN A 4 -8.33 4.16 10.82
CA GLN A 4 -7.22 4.55 11.67
C GLN A 4 -6.51 5.76 11.06
N VAL A 5 -6.23 6.76 11.90
CA VAL A 5 -5.41 7.92 11.51
C VAL A 5 -3.97 7.60 11.87
N MET A 6 -3.12 7.42 10.86
CA MET A 6 -1.73 7.06 11.02
C MET A 6 -0.92 7.37 9.75
N ASP A 7 0.41 7.24 9.84
CA ASP A 7 1.26 7.19 8.66
C ASP A 7 1.04 5.85 7.91
N GLY A 8 0.38 5.93 6.75
CA GLY A 8 0.05 4.76 5.94
C GLY A 8 1.27 3.99 5.43
N THR A 9 2.46 4.61 5.39
CA THR A 9 3.69 3.91 4.95
C THR A 9 4.12 2.79 5.91
N LEU A 10 3.65 2.84 7.16
CA LEU A 10 3.92 1.83 8.19
C LEU A 10 2.97 0.62 8.10
N GLY A 11 1.86 0.75 7.36
CA GLY A 11 0.78 -0.25 7.31
C GLY A 11 0.07 -0.46 8.65
N TRP A 12 -1.00 -1.25 8.66
CA TRP A 12 -1.80 -1.53 9.85
C TRP A 12 -1.51 -2.95 10.40
N ARG A 13 -0.37 -3.10 11.09
CA ARG A 13 0.09 -4.41 11.61
C ARG A 13 -0.94 -5.16 12.45
N ALA A 14 -1.75 -4.45 13.24
CA ALA A 14 -2.79 -5.06 14.08
C ALA A 14 -3.96 -5.67 13.28
N GLN A 15 -4.09 -5.35 11.99
CA GLN A 15 -5.08 -5.91 11.07
C GLN A 15 -4.46 -6.81 10.00
N ALA A 16 -3.13 -6.89 9.95
CA ALA A 16 -2.43 -7.81 9.07
C ALA A 16 -2.72 -9.28 9.46
N PRO A 17 -2.61 -10.24 8.53
CA PRO A 17 -2.17 -10.06 7.15
C PRO A 17 -3.29 -9.61 6.19
N PHE A 18 -2.90 -9.02 5.06
CA PHE A 18 -3.80 -8.55 4.02
C PHE A 18 -3.65 -9.37 2.73
N GLU A 19 -4.77 -9.81 2.15
CA GLU A 19 -4.79 -10.40 0.80
C GLU A 19 -4.43 -9.37 -0.28
N VAL A 20 -4.91 -8.14 -0.10
CA VAL A 20 -4.67 -7.03 -1.02
C VAL A 20 -4.47 -5.74 -0.23
N ILE A 21 -3.45 -4.98 -0.60
CA ILE A 21 -3.25 -3.60 -0.14
C ILE A 21 -3.34 -2.69 -1.36
N VAL A 22 -4.18 -1.65 -1.27
CA VAL A 22 -4.30 -0.60 -2.28
C VAL A 22 -3.88 0.72 -1.66
N VAL A 23 -2.87 1.34 -2.26
CA VAL A 23 -2.38 2.66 -1.85
C VAL A 23 -2.83 3.66 -2.91
N SER A 24 -3.59 4.67 -2.50
CA SER A 24 -4.12 5.70 -3.41
C SER A 24 -3.22 6.94 -3.54
N ALA A 25 -2.07 6.95 -2.85
CA ALA A 25 -1.09 8.04 -2.89
C ALA A 25 0.22 7.55 -3.55
N ALA A 26 0.85 8.43 -4.33
CA ALA A 26 2.14 8.13 -4.93
C ALA A 26 3.23 7.98 -3.85
N ALA A 27 4.09 6.99 -4.01
CA ALA A 27 5.26 6.78 -3.17
C ALA A 27 6.55 6.84 -4.01
N PRO A 28 7.67 7.32 -3.44
CA PRO A 28 8.95 7.33 -4.14
C PRO A 28 9.53 5.91 -4.32
N ALA A 29 9.12 4.96 -3.47
CA ALA A 29 9.50 3.55 -3.53
C ALA A 29 8.44 2.69 -2.83
N ILE A 30 8.47 1.37 -3.03
CA ILE A 30 7.56 0.42 -2.38
C ILE A 30 7.90 0.33 -0.87
N PRO A 31 6.97 0.67 0.04
CA PRO A 31 7.24 0.55 1.48
C PRO A 31 7.32 -0.93 1.91
N LYS A 32 8.48 -1.33 2.46
CA LYS A 32 8.72 -2.71 2.92
C LYS A 32 7.67 -3.19 3.93
N ALA A 33 7.25 -2.31 4.82
CA ALA A 33 6.26 -2.62 5.85
C ALA A 33 4.91 -3.06 5.27
N LEU A 34 4.51 -2.56 4.09
CA LEU A 34 3.28 -2.99 3.42
C LEU A 34 3.43 -4.38 2.81
N VAL A 35 4.58 -4.68 2.21
CA VAL A 35 4.88 -6.00 1.65
C VAL A 35 4.91 -7.07 2.75
N GLU A 36 5.54 -6.77 3.89
CA GLU A 36 5.60 -7.66 5.06
C GLU A 36 4.24 -7.94 5.69
N GLN A 37 3.24 -7.11 5.40
CA GLN A 37 1.87 -7.27 5.91
C GLN A 37 0.92 -7.95 4.91
N LEU A 38 1.41 -8.35 3.73
CA LEU A 38 0.64 -9.17 2.81
C LEU A 38 0.63 -10.64 3.24
N THR A 39 -0.40 -11.37 2.83
CA THR A 39 -0.38 -12.85 2.82
C THR A 39 0.57 -13.38 1.74
N ASP A 40 0.92 -14.66 1.84
CA ASP A 40 1.62 -15.36 0.75
C ASP A 40 0.76 -15.33 -0.53
N GLY A 41 1.30 -14.79 -1.61
CA GLY A 41 0.55 -14.57 -2.85
C GLY A 41 -0.36 -13.33 -2.85
N GLY A 42 -0.36 -12.55 -1.77
CA GLY A 42 -1.06 -11.28 -1.67
C GLY A 42 -0.55 -10.24 -2.69
N ARG A 43 -1.39 -9.25 -2.97
CA ARG A 43 -1.11 -8.22 -4.01
C ARG A 43 -1.05 -6.82 -3.43
N LEU A 44 -0.02 -6.08 -3.80
CA LEU A 44 0.09 -4.64 -3.55
C LEU A 44 -0.15 -3.88 -4.86
N VAL A 45 -1.10 -2.94 -4.83
CA VAL A 45 -1.30 -1.96 -5.90
C VAL A 45 -0.93 -0.59 -5.34
N ILE A 46 0.12 0.02 -5.91
CA ILE A 46 0.67 1.29 -5.45
C ILE A 46 1.21 2.12 -6.63
N PRO A 47 0.86 3.42 -6.74
CA PRO A 47 1.54 4.32 -7.65
C PRO A 47 2.99 4.57 -7.18
N ILE A 48 3.96 4.32 -8.06
CA ILE A 48 5.37 4.68 -7.84
C ILE A 48 5.75 5.82 -8.79
N GLY A 49 6.43 6.84 -8.28
CA GLY A 49 6.96 7.94 -9.09
C GLY A 49 6.46 9.33 -8.67
N GLU A 50 6.23 10.20 -9.66
CA GLU A 50 5.92 11.60 -9.44
C GLU A 50 4.60 11.82 -8.67
N LEU A 51 4.59 12.81 -7.77
CA LEU A 51 3.44 13.11 -6.92
C LEU A 51 2.16 13.51 -7.69
N ARG A 52 2.31 14.03 -8.92
CA ARG A 52 1.23 14.68 -9.67
C ARG A 52 0.81 13.97 -10.95
N ARG A 53 1.45 12.87 -11.32
CA ARG A 53 1.14 12.15 -12.56
C ARG A 53 1.10 10.65 -12.28
N GLN A 54 -0.05 10.05 -12.52
CA GLN A 54 -0.21 8.61 -12.61
C GLN A 54 -0.99 8.32 -13.90
N GLU A 55 -0.49 7.38 -14.70
CA GLU A 55 -1.20 6.86 -15.87
C GLU A 55 -1.31 5.34 -15.70
N LEU A 56 -2.54 4.84 -15.71
CA LEU A 56 -2.80 3.40 -15.68
C LEU A 56 -3.09 2.96 -17.12
N VAL A 57 -2.12 2.28 -17.73
CA VAL A 57 -2.27 1.66 -19.04
C VAL A 57 -2.69 0.20 -18.87
N ARG A 58 -3.45 -0.32 -19.82
CA ARG A 58 -3.94 -1.71 -19.86
C ARG A 58 -2.86 -2.68 -20.32
#